data_AF-A0A1G2KQY7-F1
#
_entry.id   AF-A0A1G2KQY7-F1
#
_cell.length_a   1.000
_cell.length_b   1.000
_cell.length_c   1.000
_cell.angle_alpha   90.00
_cell.angle_beta   90.00
_cell.angle_gamma   90.00
#
_symmetry.space_group_name_H-M   'P 1'
#
loop_
_entity.id
_entity.type
_entity.pdbx_description
1 polymer ?
#
loop_
_entity_poly.entity_id
_entity_poly.type
_entity_poly.pdbx_seq_one_letter_code
_entity_poly.pdbx_strand_id
1 'polypeptide(L)'
;MTMTDGTSSYPEEPLAKTSALVRYFFDRSFFHYLWTGGTLMVAQVFFLWVFIDVLRIPTVISSVVVVGGLLIVRYTLLRLLKVIA
;
A
#
# COMPACT_ATOMS: atom_id res chain seq x y z
N MET A 1 -10.47 45.21 -44.52
CA MET A 1 -10.62 43.81 -44.98
C MET A 1 -9.21 43.25 -44.98
N THR A 2 -8.75 42.63 -43.90
CA THR A 2 -8.97 41.21 -43.64
C THR A 2 -9.26 40.91 -42.17
N MET A 3 -10.09 39.88 -42.03
CA MET A 3 -10.78 39.38 -40.86
C MET A 3 -10.02 38.14 -40.36
N THR A 4 -9.91 38.02 -39.03
CA THR A 4 -9.75 36.78 -38.22
C THR A 4 -8.67 35.77 -38.59
N ASP A 5 -7.76 35.50 -37.65
CA ASP A 5 -7.73 34.14 -37.12
C ASP A 5 -7.39 34.16 -35.63
N GLY A 6 -8.32 33.63 -34.84
CA GLY A 6 -8.16 33.40 -33.43
C GLY A 6 -8.11 31.91 -33.21
N THR A 7 -6.97 31.39 -32.77
CA THR A 7 -6.89 30.09 -32.09
C THR A 7 -5.70 30.19 -31.14
N SER A 8 -5.97 30.42 -29.85
CA SER A 8 -6.17 29.32 -28.90
C SER A 8 -4.86 29.01 -28.17
N SER A 9 -4.48 29.91 -27.26
CA SER A 9 -3.50 29.66 -26.21
C SER A 9 -4.14 28.80 -25.11
N TYR A 10 -4.31 27.51 -25.35
CA TYR A 10 -4.55 26.54 -24.28
C TYR A 10 -3.20 25.93 -23.87
N PRO A 11 -2.91 25.79 -22.57
CA PRO A 11 -1.78 25.00 -22.13
C PRO A 11 -2.07 23.51 -22.40
N GLU A 12 -1.45 22.97 -23.44
CA GLU A 12 -1.46 21.56 -23.80
C GLU A 12 -0.68 20.70 -22.78
N GLU A 13 -1.06 20.61 -21.50
CA GLU A 13 -0.51 19.56 -20.62
C GLU A 13 -1.42 19.14 -19.44
N PRO A 14 -2.37 18.20 -19.69
CA PRO A 14 -2.80 17.29 -18.63
C PRO A 14 -2.52 15.81 -18.92
N LEU A 15 -2.05 15.44 -20.13
CA LEU A 15 -2.04 14.03 -20.56
C LEU A 15 -0.74 13.26 -20.21
N ALA A 16 0.40 13.95 -20.10
CA ALA A 16 1.70 13.33 -19.82
C ALA A 16 1.87 12.85 -18.36
N LYS A 17 1.20 13.50 -17.40
CA LYS A 17 1.29 13.11 -15.98
C LYS A 17 0.56 11.80 -15.67
N THR A 18 -0.50 11.49 -16.42
CA THR A 18 -1.30 10.28 -16.23
C THR A 18 -0.52 9.02 -16.61
N SER A 19 0.26 9.06 -17.69
CA SER A 19 1.08 7.92 -18.13
C SER A 19 2.27 7.65 -17.21
N ALA A 20 2.86 8.70 -16.63
CA ALA A 20 3.92 8.57 -15.63
C ALA A 20 3.42 7.90 -14.34
N LEU A 21 2.20 8.24 -13.87
CA LEU A 21 1.59 7.59 -12.70
C LEU A 21 1.32 6.11 -12.95
N VAL A 22 0.70 5.75 -14.08
CA VAL A 22 0.41 4.34 -14.42
C VAL A 22 1.70 3.51 -14.48
N ARG A 23 2.78 4.09 -15.02
CA ARG A 23 4.09 3.44 -15.10
C ARG A 23 4.74 3.27 -13.72
N TYR A 24 4.53 4.20 -12.80
CA TYR A 24 4.97 4.10 -11.40
C TYR A 24 4.17 3.05 -10.61
N PHE A 25 2.87 2.92 -10.87
CA PHE A 25 2.02 1.88 -10.28
C PHE A 25 2.40 0.46 -10.74
N PHE A 26 2.90 0.32 -11.97
CA PHE A 26 3.39 -0.95 -12.52
C PHE A 26 4.87 -1.22 -12.23
N ASP A 27 5.56 -0.35 -11.50
CA ASP A 27 6.93 -0.59 -11.09
C ASP A 27 6.97 -1.76 -10.10
N ARG A 28 7.91 -2.69 -10.31
CA ARG A 28 8.06 -3.91 -9.51
C ARG A 28 8.28 -3.59 -8.03
N SER A 29 8.92 -2.46 -7.75
CA SER A 29 9.09 -1.94 -6.39
C SER A 29 7.76 -1.52 -5.77
N PHE A 30 6.89 -0.83 -6.51
CA PHE A 30 5.60 -0.39 -6.02
C PHE A 30 4.69 -1.57 -5.70
N PHE A 31 4.63 -2.57 -6.60
CA PHE A 31 3.88 -3.80 -6.35
C PHE A 31 4.41 -4.57 -5.14
N HIS A 32 5.73 -4.58 -4.92
CA HIS A 32 6.32 -5.21 -3.74
C HIS A 32 5.91 -4.51 -2.44
N TYR A 33 5.93 -3.17 -2.40
CA TYR A 33 5.49 -2.42 -1.23
C TYR A 33 3.98 -2.53 -0.99
N LEU A 34 3.18 -2.47 -2.05
CA LEU A 34 1.73 -2.63 -1.97
C LEU A 34 1.37 -4.03 -1.49
N TRP A 35 2.01 -5.07 -2.02
CA TRP A 35 1.79 -6.45 -1.62
C TRP A 35 2.22 -6.72 -0.19
N THR A 36 3.41 -6.26 0.22
CA THR A 36 3.89 -6.44 1.59
C THR A 36 3.03 -5.67 2.60
N GLY A 37 2.63 -4.43 2.29
CA GLY A 37 1.72 -3.64 3.13
C GLY A 37 0.31 -4.22 3.20
N GLY A 38 -0.25 -4.62 2.06
CA GLY A 38 -1.58 -5.22 1.96
C GLY A 38 -1.67 -6.57 2.68
N THR A 39 -0.68 -7.44 2.48
CA THR A 39 -0.59 -8.74 3.18
C THR A 39 -0.50 -8.54 4.68
N LEU A 40 0.24 -7.52 5.13
CA LEU A 40 0.37 -7.21 6.55
C LEU A 40 -0.95 -6.73 7.18
N MET A 41 -1.72 -5.90 6.46
CA MET A 41 -3.06 -5.47 6.89
C MET A 41 -4.04 -6.65 6.97
N VAL A 42 -4.07 -7.50 5.93
CA VAL A 42 -4.92 -8.68 5.93
C VAL A 42 -4.57 -9.63 7.07
N ALA A 43 -3.27 -9.87 7.30
CA ALA A 43 -2.80 -10.67 8.43
C ALA A 43 -3.23 -10.05 9.77
N GLN A 44 -3.14 -8.73 9.92
CA GLN A 44 -3.56 -8.04 11.15
C GLN A 44 -5.04 -8.28 11.47
N VAL A 45 -5.92 -8.07 10.50
CA VAL A 45 -7.37 -8.27 10.67
C VAL A 45 -7.68 -9.74 10.90
N PHE A 46 -7.01 -10.65 10.19
CA PHE A 46 -7.18 -12.09 10.35
C PHE A 46 -6.79 -12.56 11.76
N PHE A 47 -5.64 -12.14 12.28
CA PHE A 47 -5.22 -12.49 13.64
C PHE A 47 -6.15 -11.89 14.69
N LEU A 48 -6.60 -10.65 14.52
CA LEU A 48 -7.58 -10.04 15.43
C LEU A 48 -8.89 -10.83 15.47
N TRP A 49 -9.38 -11.25 14.30
CA TRP A 49 -10.56 -12.10 14.21
C TRP A 49 -10.36 -13.44 14.93
N VAL A 50 -9.23 -14.13 14.70
CA VAL A 50 -8.93 -15.41 15.40
C VAL A 50 -8.89 -15.22 16.92
N PHE A 51 -8.24 -14.16 17.42
CA PHE A 51 -8.12 -13.93 18.85
C PHE A 51 -9.46 -13.60 19.54
N ILE A 52 -10.33 -12.85 18.87
CA ILE A 52 -11.63 -12.47 19.43
C ILE A 52 -12.62 -13.63 19.30
N ASP A 53 -12.73 -14.23 18.12
CA ASP A 53 -13.82 -15.14 17.80
C ASP A 53 -13.53 -16.58 18.23
N VAL A 54 -12.28 -17.05 18.02
CA VAL A 54 -11.88 -18.43 18.37
C VAL A 54 -11.46 -18.52 19.83
N LEU A 55 -10.68 -17.55 20.32
CA LEU A 55 -10.11 -17.59 21.67
C LEU A 55 -10.96 -16.83 22.72
N ARG A 56 -11.99 -16.08 22.30
CA ARG A 56 -12.85 -15.24 23.17
C ARG A 56 -12.05 -14.34 24.12
N ILE A 57 -10.88 -13.88 23.68
CA ILE A 57 -10.02 -13.01 24.47
C ILE A 57 -10.58 -11.59 24.44
N PRO A 58 -10.57 -10.85 25.58
CA PRO A 58 -11.00 -9.46 25.62
C PRO A 58 -10.31 -8.62 24.55
N THR A 59 -11.08 -7.77 23.88
CA THR A 59 -10.65 -6.97 22.71
C THR A 59 -9.38 -6.14 22.99
N VAL A 60 -9.20 -5.66 24.21
CA VAL A 60 -8.03 -4.89 24.64
C VAL A 60 -6.76 -5.75 24.65
N ILE A 61 -6.85 -6.99 25.15
CA ILE A 61 -5.70 -7.91 25.19
C ILE A 61 -5.39 -8.41 23.79
N SER A 62 -6.44 -8.74 23.03
CA SER A 62 -6.31 -9.16 21.63
C SER A 62 -5.62 -8.09 20.77
N SER A 63 -5.99 -6.82 20.91
CA SER A 63 -5.37 -5.75 20.11
C SER A 63 -3.89 -5.56 20.44
N VAL A 64 -3.49 -5.62 21.71
CA VAL A 64 -2.08 -5.52 22.13
C VAL A 64 -1.27 -6.69 21.59
N VAL A 65 -1.79 -7.92 21.68
CA VAL A 65 -1.11 -9.11 21.17
C VAL A 65 -1.01 -9.10 19.65
N VAL A 66 -2.05 -8.66 18.95
CA VAL A 66 -2.03 -8.57 17.48
C VAL A 66 -1.06 -7.50 17.02
N VAL A 67 -1.09 -6.29 17.60
CA VAL A 67 -0.16 -5.22 17.23
C VAL A 67 1.28 -5.60 17.57
N GLY A 68 1.54 -6.16 18.75
CA GLY A 68 2.87 -6.63 19.17
C GLY A 68 3.38 -7.80 18.33
N GLY A 69 2.52 -8.79 18.07
CA GLY A 69 2.83 -9.95 17.24
C GLY A 69 3.11 -9.57 15.79
N LEU A 70 2.33 -8.64 15.22
CA LEU A 70 2.56 -8.14 13.86
C LEU A 70 3.88 -7.38 13.74
N LEU A 71 4.28 -6.65 14.79
CA LEU A 71 5.60 -5.99 14.88
C LEU A 71 6.74 -7.03 14.87
N ILE A 72 6.59 -8.12 15.61
CA ILE A 72 7.56 -9.23 15.65
C ILE A 72 7.63 -9.93 14.28
N VAL A 73 6.50 -10.21 13.66
CA VAL A 73 6.46 -10.80 12.32
C VAL A 73 7.15 -9.88 11.31
N ARG A 74 6.88 -8.57 11.37
CA ARG A 74 7.51 -7.58 10.49
C ARG A 74 9.02 -7.51 10.72
N TYR A 75 9.47 -7.53 11.97
CA TYR A 75 10.88 -7.57 12.33
C TYR A 75 11.55 -8.84 11.81
N THR A 76 10.89 -9.99 11.97
CA THR A 76 11.40 -11.29 11.52
C THR A 76 11.44 -11.39 10.01
N LEU A 77 10.44 -10.85 9.31
CA LEU A 77 10.37 -10.82 7.85
C LEU A 77 11.48 -9.92 7.26
N LEU A 78 11.70 -8.74 7.83
CA LEU A 78 12.79 -7.86 7.43
C LEU A 78 14.16 -8.48 7.76
N ARG A 79 14.28 -9.18 8.89
CA ARG A 79 15.51 -9.90 9.25
C ARG A 79 15.77 -11.08 8.32
N LEU A 80 14.76 -11.86 7.95
CA LEU A 80 14.86 -12.98 6.99
C LEU A 80 15.17 -12.47 5.58
N LEU A 81 14.50 -11.43 5.12
CA LEU A 81 14.78 -10.78 3.84
C LEU A 81 16.21 -10.21 3.80
N LYS A 82 16.72 -9.70 4.93
CA LYS A 82 18.11 -9.26 5.07
C LYS A 82 19.14 -10.40 5.17
N VAL A 83 18.70 -11.62 5.48
CA VAL A 83 19.55 -12.84 5.39
C VAL A 83 19.57 -13.39 3.96
N ILE A 84 18.60 -13.02 3.13
CA ILE A 84 18.45 -13.46 1.73
C ILE A 84 18.94 -12.40 0.72
N ALA A 85 19.17 -11.17 1.15
CA ALA A 85 19.80 -10.10 0.36
C ALA A 85 21.28 -9.95 0.74
#